data_AF-A0A3R9VPT5-F1
#
_entry.id   AF-A0A3R9VPT5-F1
#
_cell.length_a   1.000
_cell.length_b   1.000
_cell.length_c   1.000
_cell.angle_alpha   90.00
_cell.angle_beta   90.00
_cell.angle_gamma   90.00
#
_symmetry.space_group_name_H-M   'P 1'
#
loop_
_entity.id
_entity.type
_entity.pdbx_description
1 polymer ?
#
loop_
_entity_poly.entity_id
_entity_poly.type
_entity_poly.pdbx_seq_one_letter_code
_entity_poly.pdbx_strand_id
1 'polypeptide(L)'
;MAVYTPFLAGEELTAGKLNSRLIEETMEWTPFTSIGSFASGFSAATLTPMMRKIRMLGQERWEYKGRITVTPTNLPANTNTVVFTFNPGFRPTFEHGMQKVGGTTLFYGVRLTLQPNGQLQAGLPTAAGSNANGILLDTCYIDAPI
;
A
#
# COMPACT_ATOMS: atom_id res chain seq x y z
N MET A 1 39.89 19.70 10.36
CA MET A 1 38.45 19.41 10.17
C MET A 1 38.11 19.71 8.73
N ALA A 2 37.54 18.75 7.98
CA ALA A 2 37.07 19.02 6.63
C ALA A 2 35.78 19.86 6.73
N VAL A 3 35.78 21.02 6.09
CA VAL A 3 34.60 21.90 6.01
C VAL A 3 33.61 21.26 5.04
N TYR A 4 32.44 20.86 5.54
CA TYR A 4 31.36 20.36 4.70
C TYR A 4 30.84 21.50 3.84
N THR A 5 31.01 21.39 2.53
CA THR A 5 30.43 22.31 1.56
C THR A 5 29.20 21.62 0.95
N PRO A 6 27.98 22.12 1.16
CA PRO A 6 26.78 21.55 0.54
C PRO A 6 26.94 21.61 -0.98
N PHE A 7 26.66 20.52 -1.68
CA PHE A 7 27.03 20.36 -3.09
C PHE A 7 26.27 21.28 -4.08
N LEU A 8 25.34 22.12 -3.60
CA LEU A 8 24.42 22.93 -4.42
C LEU A 8 24.20 24.37 -3.89
N ALA A 9 25.16 24.97 -3.18
CA ALA A 9 25.00 26.37 -2.76
C ALA A 9 24.90 27.30 -4.00
N GLY A 10 23.69 27.79 -4.29
CA GLY A 10 23.42 28.76 -5.36
C GLY A 10 22.77 28.22 -6.64
N GLU A 11 22.33 26.96 -6.71
CA GLU A 11 21.64 26.43 -7.89
C GLU A 11 20.10 26.53 -7.83
N GLU A 12 19.47 26.70 -8.99
CA GLU A 12 18.00 26.63 -9.15
C GLU A 12 17.49 25.19 -8.93
N LEU A 13 16.54 25.04 -8.01
CA LEU A 13 15.89 23.79 -7.61
C LEU A 13 14.75 23.44 -8.59
N THR A 14 15.01 22.48 -9.49
CA THR A 14 13.96 21.91 -10.37
C THR A 14 13.38 20.64 -9.75
N ALA A 15 12.17 20.22 -10.18
CA ALA A 15 11.56 18.96 -9.70
C ALA A 15 12.48 17.74 -9.90
N GLY A 16 13.28 17.71 -10.97
CA GLY A 16 14.29 16.66 -11.21
C GLY A 16 15.51 16.72 -10.29
N LYS A 17 15.82 17.88 -9.69
CA LYS A 17 16.86 18.01 -8.64
C LYS A 17 16.32 17.76 -7.23
N LEU A 18 14.99 17.93 -7.04
CA LEU A 18 14.25 17.59 -5.82
C LEU A 18 14.00 16.08 -5.69
N ASN A 19 14.00 15.34 -6.82
CA ASN A 19 14.39 13.92 -6.91
C ASN A 19 15.87 13.77 -6.54
N SER A 20 16.20 14.17 -5.32
CA SER A 20 17.52 14.07 -4.72
C SER A 20 17.88 12.59 -4.58
N ARG A 21 19.18 12.26 -4.52
CA ARG A 21 19.70 10.89 -4.31
C ARG A 21 19.11 10.16 -3.07
N LEU A 22 18.26 10.82 -2.29
CA LEU A 22 17.59 10.31 -1.10
C LEU A 22 16.21 9.73 -1.41
N ILE A 23 15.41 10.32 -2.31
CA ILE A 23 14.06 9.86 -2.66
C ILE A 23 13.77 10.13 -4.14
N GLU A 24 13.37 9.10 -4.88
CA GLU A 24 12.97 9.14 -6.29
C GLU A 24 11.60 8.46 -6.46
N GLU A 25 10.62 9.11 -7.09
CA GLU A 25 9.37 8.43 -7.45
C GLU A 25 9.56 7.66 -8.76
N THR A 26 9.41 6.32 -8.69
CA THR A 26 9.61 5.40 -9.83
C THR A 26 8.29 4.94 -10.46
N MET A 27 7.17 5.15 -9.76
CA MET A 27 5.82 4.98 -10.27
C MET A 27 4.91 5.94 -9.52
N GLU A 28 4.17 6.77 -10.25
CA GLU A 28 3.20 7.68 -9.67
C GLU A 28 2.03 6.95 -8.98
N TRP A 29 1.23 7.69 -8.22
CA TRP A 29 0.01 7.16 -7.63
C TRP A 29 -0.95 6.64 -8.70
N THR A 30 -0.98 5.31 -8.84
CA THR A 30 -1.71 4.59 -9.86
C THR A 30 -2.92 3.88 -9.23
N PRO A 31 -4.15 4.07 -9.74
CA PRO A 31 -5.35 3.41 -9.23
C PRO A 31 -5.27 1.88 -9.31
N PHE A 32 -5.82 1.18 -8.31
CA PHE A 32 -5.90 -0.29 -8.34
C PHE A 32 -6.63 -0.79 -9.59
N THR A 33 -7.67 -0.09 -10.03
CA THR A 33 -8.45 -0.45 -11.22
C THR A 33 -7.64 -0.49 -12.52
N SER A 34 -6.46 0.15 -12.59
CA SER A 34 -5.58 0.09 -13.77
C SER A 34 -4.42 -0.90 -13.64
N ILE A 35 -4.22 -1.52 -12.47
CA ILE A 35 -3.05 -2.38 -12.17
C ILE A 35 -3.42 -3.80 -11.74
N GLY A 36 -4.68 -4.19 -11.90
CA GLY A 36 -5.17 -5.51 -11.55
C GLY A 36 -6.69 -5.58 -11.49
N SER A 37 -7.21 -6.52 -10.70
CA SER A 37 -8.65 -6.77 -10.59
C SER A 37 -9.07 -7.07 -9.15
N PHE A 38 -10.25 -6.57 -8.76
CA PHE A 38 -10.88 -6.91 -7.49
C PHE A 38 -11.52 -8.29 -7.56
N ALA A 39 -11.44 -9.04 -6.45
CA ALA A 39 -12.24 -10.24 -6.28
C ALA A 39 -13.73 -9.89 -6.09
N SER A 40 -14.60 -10.88 -6.27
CA SER A 40 -16.04 -10.68 -6.06
C SER A 40 -16.36 -10.18 -4.64
N GLY A 41 -17.26 -9.20 -4.55
CA GLY A 41 -17.62 -8.55 -3.28
C GLY A 41 -16.70 -7.42 -2.85
N PHE A 42 -15.65 -7.12 -3.62
CA PHE A 42 -14.72 -6.01 -3.36
C PHE A 42 -14.71 -5.02 -4.53
N SER A 43 -14.48 -3.74 -4.22
CA SER A 43 -14.38 -2.69 -5.24
C SER A 43 -13.61 -1.47 -4.74
N ALA A 44 -13.26 -0.56 -5.65
CA ALA A 44 -12.72 0.74 -5.29
C ALA A 44 -13.78 1.60 -4.58
N ALA A 45 -13.42 2.21 -3.45
CA ALA A 45 -14.25 3.24 -2.82
C ALA A 45 -14.07 4.61 -3.51
N THR A 46 -14.89 5.60 -3.12
CA THR A 46 -14.75 7.00 -3.57
C THR A 46 -13.35 7.55 -3.24
N LEU A 47 -12.83 7.23 -2.05
CA LEU A 47 -11.41 7.41 -1.76
C LEU A 47 -10.64 6.29 -2.47
N THR A 48 -10.34 6.51 -3.74
CA THR A 48 -9.85 5.47 -4.65
C THR A 48 -8.57 4.82 -4.11
N PRO A 49 -8.53 3.48 -4.02
CA PRO A 49 -7.32 2.78 -3.61
C PRO A 49 -6.26 2.91 -4.70
N MET A 50 -5.08 3.37 -4.30
CA MET A 50 -3.96 3.65 -5.21
C MET A 50 -2.67 3.07 -4.64
N MET A 51 -1.72 2.81 -5.54
CA MET A 51 -0.36 2.37 -5.23
C MET A 51 0.64 3.34 -5.86
N ARG A 52 1.75 3.62 -5.20
CA ARG A 52 2.92 4.25 -5.83
C ARG A 52 4.19 3.47 -5.50
N LYS A 53 5.25 3.76 -6.24
CA LYS A 53 6.58 3.19 -5.99
C LYS A 53 7.59 4.32 -5.89
N ILE A 54 8.32 4.35 -4.79
CA ILE A 54 9.42 5.28 -4.57
C ILE A 54 10.70 4.49 -4.30
N ARG A 55 11.85 5.12 -4.52
CA ARG A 55 13.17 4.62 -4.15
C ARG A 55 13.72 5.56 -3.09
N MET A 56 13.88 5.06 -1.87
CA MET A 56 14.44 5.82 -0.74
C MET A 56 15.83 5.27 -0.42
N LEU A 57 16.87 6.11 -0.50
CA LEU A 57 18.28 5.71 -0.26
C LEU A 57 18.71 4.48 -1.08
N GLY A 58 18.23 4.36 -2.32
CA GLY A 58 18.50 3.22 -3.19
C GLY A 58 17.61 2.00 -2.99
N GLN A 59 16.80 1.97 -1.92
CA GLN A 59 15.87 0.87 -1.61
C GLN A 59 14.47 1.18 -2.14
N GLU A 60 13.81 0.19 -2.74
CA GLU A 60 12.46 0.37 -3.26
C GLU A 60 11.43 0.27 -2.14
N ARG A 61 10.52 1.25 -2.08
CA ARG A 61 9.34 1.26 -1.23
C ARG A 61 8.09 1.37 -2.08
N TRP A 62 7.14 0.52 -1.79
CA TRP A 62 5.79 0.55 -2.33
C TRP A 62 4.91 1.21 -1.29
N GLU A 63 4.06 2.16 -1.67
CA GLU A 63 3.13 2.80 -0.76
C GLU A 63 1.71 2.67 -1.28
N TYR A 64 0.76 2.56 -0.36
CA TYR A 64 -0.65 2.42 -0.67
C TYR A 64 -1.45 3.49 0.09
N LYS A 65 -2.56 3.91 -0.51
CA LYS A 65 -3.50 4.84 0.12
C LYS A 65 -4.91 4.54 -0.30
N GLY A 66 -5.85 5.13 0.41
CA GLY A 66 -7.27 5.10 0.09
C GLY A 66 -7.98 3.88 0.66
N ARG A 67 -9.11 3.52 0.06
CA ARG A 67 -10.05 2.56 0.65
C ARG A 67 -10.57 1.56 -0.37
N ILE A 68 -10.60 0.30 0.04
CA ILE A 68 -11.34 -0.75 -0.65
C ILE A 68 -12.72 -0.86 -0.01
N THR A 69 -13.78 -0.86 -0.81
CA THR A 69 -15.14 -1.17 -0.38
C THR A 69 -15.29 -2.68 -0.24
N VAL A 70 -15.89 -3.10 0.86
CA VAL A 70 -16.20 -4.51 1.14
C VAL A 70 -17.71 -4.65 1.16
N THR A 71 -18.24 -5.58 0.37
CA THR A 71 -19.63 -6.01 0.52
C THR A 71 -19.73 -6.83 1.81
N PRO A 72 -20.65 -6.53 2.73
CA PRO A 72 -20.78 -7.30 3.98
C PRO A 72 -20.85 -8.80 3.69
N THR A 73 -20.32 -9.62 4.60
CA THR A 73 -20.14 -11.08 4.47
C THR A 73 -19.02 -11.57 3.53
N ASN A 74 -18.54 -10.75 2.59
CA ASN A 74 -17.44 -11.16 1.69
C ASN A 74 -16.06 -11.15 2.34
N LEU A 75 -15.92 -10.55 3.52
CA LEU A 75 -14.71 -10.66 4.33
C LEU A 75 -15.05 -11.36 5.65
N PRO A 76 -15.06 -12.71 5.67
CA PRO A 76 -15.38 -13.48 6.86
C PRO A 76 -14.31 -13.32 7.95
N ALA A 77 -14.75 -13.41 9.20
CA ALA A 77 -13.85 -13.38 10.34
C ALA A 77 -12.89 -14.58 10.35
N ASN A 78 -11.68 -14.36 10.88
CA ASN A 78 -10.62 -15.35 11.09
C ASN A 78 -10.22 -16.15 9.83
N THR A 79 -10.39 -15.55 8.64
CA THR A 79 -10.09 -16.17 7.35
C THR A 79 -9.35 -15.15 6.47
N ASN A 80 -8.27 -15.58 5.80
CA ASN A 80 -7.63 -14.77 4.77
C ASN A 80 -8.42 -14.87 3.46
N THR A 81 -8.91 -13.75 2.99
CA THR A 81 -9.71 -13.65 1.76
C THR A 81 -8.95 -12.85 0.72
N VAL A 82 -8.87 -13.33 -0.51
CA VAL A 82 -8.30 -12.57 -1.63
C VAL A 82 -9.22 -11.39 -1.94
N VAL A 83 -8.67 -10.18 -1.88
CA VAL A 83 -9.38 -8.92 -2.11
C VAL A 83 -9.08 -8.38 -3.51
N PHE A 84 -7.83 -8.49 -3.94
CA PHE A 84 -7.36 -7.92 -5.19
C PHE A 84 -6.20 -8.75 -5.75
N THR A 85 -6.08 -8.82 -7.07
CA THR A 85 -4.98 -9.49 -7.77
C THR A 85 -4.27 -8.50 -8.70
N PHE A 86 -3.00 -8.22 -8.42
CA PHE A 86 -2.14 -7.34 -9.22
C PHE A 86 -1.68 -8.02 -10.52
N ASN A 87 -1.61 -7.22 -11.58
CA ASN A 87 -0.98 -7.61 -12.84
C ASN A 87 0.53 -7.85 -12.64
N PRO A 88 1.19 -8.70 -13.46
CA PRO A 88 2.59 -9.11 -13.24
C PRO A 88 3.60 -7.99 -12.96
N GLY A 89 3.49 -6.82 -13.60
CA GLY A 89 4.39 -5.68 -13.39
C GLY A 89 4.19 -4.93 -12.06
N PHE A 90 3.17 -5.28 -11.29
CA PHE A 90 2.74 -4.57 -10.07
C PHE A 90 2.71 -5.51 -8.86
N ARG A 91 3.55 -6.55 -8.87
CA ARG A 91 3.61 -7.57 -7.80
C ARG A 91 4.83 -7.34 -6.91
N PRO A 92 4.68 -7.42 -5.58
CA PRO A 92 5.85 -7.48 -4.70
C PRO A 92 6.59 -8.80 -4.88
N THR A 93 7.88 -8.80 -4.60
CA THR A 93 8.76 -9.98 -4.79
C THR A 93 8.77 -10.94 -3.60
N PHE A 94 8.20 -10.54 -2.46
CA PHE A 94 8.15 -11.31 -1.22
C PHE A 94 6.82 -11.04 -0.49
N GLU A 95 6.48 -11.91 0.47
CA GLU A 95 5.29 -11.74 1.28
C GLU A 95 5.46 -10.61 2.30
N HIS A 96 4.48 -9.72 2.42
CA HIS A 96 4.45 -8.71 3.47
C HIS A 96 3.11 -8.70 4.20
N GLY A 97 3.17 -8.74 5.54
CA GLY A 97 2.02 -8.72 6.43
C GLY A 97 1.92 -7.41 7.19
N MET A 98 0.73 -6.79 7.20
CA MET A 98 0.47 -5.55 7.96
C MET A 98 -0.73 -5.74 8.87
N GLN A 99 -0.67 -5.23 10.10
CA GLN A 99 -1.83 -5.09 10.98
C GLN A 99 -2.26 -3.63 11.04
N LYS A 100 -3.55 -3.35 10.80
CA LYS A 100 -4.10 -1.98 10.78
C LYS A 100 -5.16 -1.78 11.85
N VAL A 101 -4.87 -1.01 12.89
CA VAL A 101 -5.80 -0.64 13.97
C VAL A 101 -6.11 0.86 13.88
N GLY A 102 -7.36 1.27 14.07
CA GLY A 102 -7.74 2.69 14.02
C GLY A 102 -8.86 3.09 14.97
N GLY A 103 -8.60 3.28 16.27
CA GLY A 103 -9.51 3.99 17.17
C GLY A 103 -10.44 3.13 18.03
N THR A 104 -11.02 3.75 19.06
CA THR A 104 -11.59 3.09 20.26
C THR A 104 -13.00 2.53 20.10
N THR A 105 -13.62 2.65 18.92
CA THR A 105 -14.92 2.02 18.61
C THR A 105 -15.04 1.72 17.10
N LEU A 106 -15.44 0.49 16.76
CA LEU A 106 -15.85 0.02 15.41
C LEU A 106 -14.77 -0.10 14.32
N PHE A 107 -13.50 0.18 14.61
CA PHE A 107 -12.40 -0.11 13.68
C PHE A 107 -11.57 -1.28 14.21
N TYR A 108 -11.42 -2.31 13.38
CA TYR A 108 -10.71 -3.52 13.75
C TYR A 108 -9.36 -3.61 13.04
N GLY A 109 -8.39 -4.17 13.77
CA GLY A 109 -7.15 -4.72 13.23
C GLY A 109 -7.38 -5.53 11.95
N VAL A 110 -7.09 -5.02 10.75
CA VAL A 110 -7.13 -5.85 9.54
C VAL A 110 -5.73 -6.40 9.30
N ARG A 111 -5.60 -7.72 9.14
CA ARG A 111 -4.39 -8.33 8.56
C ARG A 111 -4.45 -8.12 7.06
N LEU A 112 -3.47 -7.42 6.49
CA LEU A 112 -3.25 -7.39 5.05
C LEU A 112 -2.02 -8.21 4.72
N THR A 113 -2.11 -9.08 3.72
CA THR A 113 -0.99 -9.87 3.23
C THR A 113 -0.89 -9.68 1.73
N LEU A 114 0.23 -9.16 1.23
CA LEU A 114 0.53 -9.22 -0.19
C LEU A 114 1.42 -10.43 -0.46
N GLN A 115 1.00 -11.28 -1.37
CA GLN A 115 1.74 -12.47 -1.78
C GLN A 115 2.58 -12.22 -3.04
N PRO A 116 3.68 -12.95 -3.25
CA PRO A 116 4.51 -12.85 -4.46
C PRO A 116 3.76 -13.14 -5.77
N ASN A 117 2.68 -13.91 -5.71
CA ASN A 117 1.81 -14.18 -6.86
C ASN A 117 0.92 -12.97 -7.25
N GLY A 118 1.02 -11.86 -6.52
CA GLY A 118 0.25 -10.64 -6.75
C GLY A 118 -1.09 -10.59 -6.03
N GLN A 119 -1.39 -11.52 -5.13
CA GLN A 119 -2.64 -11.48 -4.36
C GLN A 119 -2.51 -10.58 -3.14
N LEU A 120 -3.38 -9.58 -3.04
CA LEU A 120 -3.67 -8.89 -1.79
C LEU A 120 -4.78 -9.65 -1.07
N GLN A 121 -4.46 -10.14 0.12
CA GLN A 121 -5.37 -10.81 1.02
C GLN A 121 -5.67 -9.94 2.23
N ALA A 122 -6.89 -10.01 2.72
CA ALA A 122 -7.29 -9.38 3.98
C ALA A 122 -7.88 -10.42 4.93
N GLY A 123 -7.69 -10.22 6.22
CA GLY A 123 -8.31 -11.01 7.28
C GLY A 123 -8.74 -10.12 8.45
N LEU A 124 -9.87 -10.47 9.06
CA LEU A 124 -10.43 -9.76 10.21
C LEU A 124 -10.39 -10.63 11.47
N PRO A 125 -10.29 -10.04 12.67
CA PRO A 125 -10.41 -10.77 13.92
C PRO A 125 -11.86 -11.21 14.14
N THR A 126 -12.05 -12.25 14.95
CA THR A 126 -13.38 -12.75 15.36
C THR A 126 -14.30 -11.64 15.88
N ALA A 127 -13.74 -10.68 16.64
CA ALA A 127 -14.48 -9.56 17.22
C ALA A 127 -15.11 -8.60 16.18
N ALA A 128 -14.62 -8.60 14.93
CA ALA A 128 -15.19 -7.79 13.86
C ALA A 128 -16.46 -8.41 13.24
N GLY A 129 -16.68 -9.72 13.46
CA GLY A 129 -17.69 -10.48 12.73
C GLY A 129 -17.49 -10.39 11.21
N SER A 130 -18.60 -10.43 10.46
CA SER A 130 -18.60 -10.35 8.98
C SER A 130 -19.19 -9.03 8.47
N ASN A 131 -19.04 -7.97 9.27
CA ASN A 131 -19.73 -6.69 9.07
C ASN A 131 -18.82 -5.60 8.48
N ALA A 132 -17.57 -5.93 8.13
CA ALA A 132 -16.67 -4.95 7.54
C ALA A 132 -17.22 -4.46 6.19
N ASN A 133 -17.23 -3.14 6.03
CA ASN A 133 -17.66 -2.46 4.82
C ASN A 133 -16.50 -1.74 4.11
N GLY A 134 -15.28 -1.88 4.63
CA GLY A 134 -14.12 -1.25 4.05
C GLY A 134 -12.81 -1.68 4.66
N ILE A 135 -11.76 -1.54 3.86
CA ILE A 135 -10.36 -1.72 4.26
C ILE A 135 -9.66 -0.42 3.95
N LEU A 136 -9.09 0.22 4.97
CA LEU A 136 -8.23 1.39 4.80
C LEU A 136 -6.81 0.94 4.47
N LEU A 137 -6.24 1.50 3.42
CA LEU A 137 -4.88 1.23 2.97
C LEU A 137 -3.89 2.30 3.47
N ASP A 138 -4.35 3.31 4.20
CA ASP A 138 -3.50 4.37 4.70
C ASP A 138 -2.38 3.79 5.57
N THR A 139 -1.18 4.34 5.41
CA THR A 139 0.07 3.86 6.06
C THR A 139 0.51 2.46 5.65
N CYS A 140 -0.09 1.82 4.64
CA CYS A 140 0.45 0.59 4.08
C CYS A 140 1.67 0.93 3.22
N TYR A 141 2.78 0.26 3.49
CA TYR A 141 3.98 0.32 2.68
C TYR A 141 4.73 -1.01 2.73
N ILE A 142 5.50 -1.29 1.69
CA ILE A 142 6.38 -2.46 1.61
C ILE A 142 7.77 -1.96 1.23
N ASP A 143 8.73 -2.17 2.11
CA ASP A 143 10.14 -1.93 1.84
C ASP A 143 10.77 -3.22 1.30
N ALA A 144 11.48 -3.15 0.18
CA ALA A 144 12.23 -4.29 -0.34
C ALA A 144 13.16 -4.86 0.76
N PRO A 145 13.41 -6.18 0.80
CA PRO A 145 14.28 -6.76 1.81
C PRO A 145 15.69 -6.22 1.57
N ILE A 146 16.36 -5.85 2.66
CA ILE A 146 17.78 -5.45 2.64
C ILE A 146 18.64 -6.66 2.27
#